data_AF-A0AAP6DWK7-F1
#
_entry.id   AF-A0AAP6DWK7-F1
#
_cell.length_a   1.000
_cell.length_b   1.000
_cell.length_c   1.000
_cell.angle_alpha   90.00
_cell.angle_beta   90.00
_cell.angle_gamma   90.00
#
_symmetry.space_group_name_H-M   'P 1'
#
loop_
_entity.id
_entity.type
_entity.pdbx_description
1 polymer ?
#
loop_
_entity_poly.entity_id
_entity_poly.type
_entity_poly.pdbx_seq_one_letter_code
_entity_poly.pdbx_strand_id
1 'polypeptide(L)' 'MTKTEVIEFLTEQKELRLVGYDDSKPAESDFDRWQLAQAEMFQKVIDWMEERNEINK' A
#
# COMPACT_ATOMS: atom_id res chain seq x y z
N MET A 1 2.53 -17.60 -8.28
CA MET A 1 2.47 -16.14 -8.08
C MET A 1 3.44 -15.47 -9.01
N THR A 2 2.91 -14.82 -10.04
CA THR A 2 3.63 -13.89 -10.92
C THR A 2 3.85 -12.56 -10.20
N LYS A 3 4.75 -11.73 -10.72
CA LYS A 3 4.96 -10.38 -10.21
C LYS A 3 3.67 -9.54 -10.22
N THR A 4 2.88 -9.66 -11.28
CA THR A 4 1.58 -8.97 -11.42
C THR A 4 0.61 -9.40 -10.33
N GLU A 5 0.45 -10.71 -10.10
CA GLU A 5 -0.44 -11.24 -9.05
C GLU A 5 -0.02 -10.75 -7.65
N VAL A 6 1.29 -10.59 -7.41
CA VAL A 6 1.79 -10.04 -6.13
C VAL A 6 1.47 -8.55 -6.00
N ILE A 7 1.63 -7.77 -7.07
CA ILE A 7 1.30 -6.33 -7.05
C ILE A 7 -0.20 -6.12 -6.85
N GLU A 8 -1.05 -6.90 -7.53
CA GLU A 8 -2.51 -6.87 -7.36
C GLU A 8 -2.89 -7.19 -5.91
N PHE A 9 -2.33 -8.28 -5.36
CA PHE A 9 -2.56 -8.64 -3.96
C PHE A 9 -2.15 -7.53 -2.99
N LEU A 10 -0.95 -6.95 -3.15
CA LEU A 10 -0.48 -5.87 -2.27
C LEU A 10 -1.32 -4.60 -2.42
N THR A 11 -1.84 -4.34 -3.62
CA THR A 11 -2.75 -3.21 -3.88
C THR A 11 -4.07 -3.40 -3.15
N GLU A 12 -4.68 -4.59 -3.22
CA GLU A 12 -5.88 -4.92 -2.44
C GLU A 12 -5.61 -4.78 -0.93
N GLN A 13 -4.46 -5.25 -0.46
CA GLN A 13 -4.09 -5.10 0.95
C GLN A 13 -3.96 -3.63 1.36
N LYS A 14 -3.38 -2.77 0.52
CA LYS A 14 -3.31 -1.33 0.75
C LYS A 14 -4.71 -0.71 0.85
N GLU A 15 -5.58 -0.99 -0.12
CA GLU A 15 -6.93 -0.42 -0.17
C GLU A 15 -7.77 -0.81 1.04
N LEU A 16 -7.67 -2.07 1.49
CA LEU A 16 -8.35 -2.54 2.70
C LEU A 16 -7.98 -1.75 3.96
N ARG A 17 -6.76 -1.21 4.04
CA ARG A 17 -6.29 -0.39 5.18
C ARG A 17 -6.86 1.03 5.13
N LEU A 18 -7.28 1.48 3.96
CA LEU A 18 -7.84 2.81 3.73
C LEU A 18 -9.38 2.81 3.73
N VAL A 19 -10.02 1.65 3.93
CA VAL A 19 -11.48 1.58 4.00
C VAL A 19 -11.99 2.40 5.17
N GLY A 20 -12.81 3.41 4.88
CA GLY A 20 -13.37 4.32 5.89
C GLY A 20 -12.38 5.37 6.38
N TYR A 21 -11.17 5.43 5.82
CA TYR A 21 -10.26 6.55 6.04
C TYR A 21 -10.77 7.80 5.32
N ASP A 22 -10.65 8.94 5.99
CA ASP A 22 -11.06 10.25 5.50
C ASP A 22 -9.86 11.19 5.59
N ASP A 23 -9.18 11.40 4.46
CA ASP A 23 -8.01 12.30 4.33
C ASP A 23 -8.31 13.75 4.76
N SER A 24 -9.58 14.14 4.86
CA SER A 24 -9.97 15.47 5.36
C SER A 24 -9.91 15.58 6.89
N LYS A 25 -9.73 14.45 7.59
CA LYS A 25 -9.63 14.38 9.04
C LYS A 25 -8.30 13.75 9.49
N PRO A 26 -7.66 14.29 10.53
CA PRO A 26 -6.48 13.64 11.09
C PRO A 26 -6.84 12.26 11.64
N ALA A 27 -5.91 11.31 11.55
CA ALA A 27 -6.05 10.01 12.21
C ALA A 27 -6.07 10.20 13.73
N GLU A 28 -7.23 10.00 14.34
CA GLU A 28 -7.46 10.30 15.75
C GLU A 28 -6.94 9.17 16.66
N SER A 29 -7.08 7.90 16.25
CA SER A 29 -6.65 6.74 17.03
C SER A 29 -5.28 6.18 16.61
N ASP A 30 -4.62 5.47 17.53
CA ASP A 30 -3.38 4.73 17.22
C ASP A 30 -3.62 3.63 16.17
N PHE A 31 -4.83 3.08 16.12
CA PHE A 31 -5.22 2.11 15.11
C PHE A 31 -5.29 2.75 13.72
N ASP A 32 -5.88 3.94 13.59
CA ASP A 32 -5.96 4.65 12.30
C ASP A 32 -4.55 5.00 11.80
N ARG A 33 -3.69 5.51 12.69
CA ARG A 33 -2.28 5.78 12.35
C ARG A 33 -1.55 4.52 11.89
N TRP A 34 -1.82 3.39 12.57
CA TRP A 34 -1.23 2.11 12.18
C TRP A 34 -1.74 1.64 10.81
N GLN A 35 -3.03 1.75 10.52
CA GLN A 35 -3.59 1.42 9.20
C GLN A 35 -2.94 2.25 8.09
N LEU A 36 -2.77 3.55 8.30
CA LEU A 36 -2.07 4.42 7.34
C LEU A 36 -0.62 4.02 7.13
N ALA A 37 0.12 3.77 8.21
CA ALA A 37 1.50 3.32 8.12
C ALA A 37 1.62 1.98 7.36
N GLN A 38 0.65 1.07 7.51
CA GLN A 38 0.60 -0.16 6.73
C GLN A 38 0.31 0.12 5.24
N ALA A 39 -0.65 0.98 4.93
CA ALA A 39 -0.95 1.36 3.54
C ALA A 39 0.28 1.99 2.84
N GLU A 40 0.98 2.90 3.51
CA GLU A 40 2.23 3.49 3.00
C GLU A 40 3.34 2.43 2.79
N MET A 41 3.46 1.48 3.70
CA MET A 41 4.43 0.38 3.56
C MET A 41 4.12 -0.47 2.32
N PHE A 42 2.85 -0.82 2.09
CA PHE A 42 2.47 -1.58 0.90
C PHE A 42 2.78 -0.81 -0.39
N GLN A 43 2.48 0.49 -0.43
CA GLN A 43 2.83 1.32 -1.58
C GLN A 43 4.33 1.30 -1.87
N LYS A 44 5.18 1.47 -0.85
CA LYS A 44 6.65 1.42 -1.01
C LYS A 44 7.16 0.10 -1.58
N VAL A 45 6.55 -1.02 -1.19
CA VAL A 45 6.91 -2.33 -1.74
C VAL A 45 6.48 -2.46 -3.18
N ILE A 46 5.27 -2.00 -3.53
CA ILE A 46 4.78 -1.97 -4.91
C ILE A 46 5.73 -1.14 -5.79
N ASP A 47 6.04 0.09 -5.37
CA ASP A 47 6.94 1.00 -6.09
C ASP A 47 8.30 0.35 -6.34
N TRP A 48 8.91 -0.24 -5.30
CA TRP A 48 10.19 -0.96 -5.42
C TRP A 48 10.12 -2.14 -6.40
N MET A 49 9.00 -2.88 -6.41
CA MET A 49 8.80 -3.97 -7.36
C MET A 49 8.68 -3.43 -8.80
N GLU A 50 7.99 -2.32 -9.00
CA GLU A 50 7.81 -1.68 -10.29
C GLU A 50 9.11 -1.05 -10.81
N GLU A 51 9.87 -0.34 -9.98
CA GLU A 51 11.18 0.23 -10.33
C GLU A 51 12.20 -0.85 -10.77
N ARG A 52 12.19 -2.02 -10.11
CA ARG A 52 13.01 -3.17 -10.55
C ARG A 52 12.62 -3.69 -11.93
N ASN A 53 11.44 -3.34 -12.45
CA ASN A 53 11.07 -3.64 -13.83
C ASN A 53 11.76 -2.73 -14.83
N GLU A 54 12.04 -1.49 -14.45
CA GLU A 54 12.65 -0.48 -15.32
C GLU A 54 14.17 -0.67 -15.42
N ILE A 55 14.82 -1.12 -14.34
CA ILE A 55 16.27 -1.40 -14.31
C ILE A 55 16.65 -2.64 -15.14
N ASN A 56 15.71 -3.60 -15.32
CA ASN A 56 15.95 -4.86 -16.02
C ASN A 56 15.40 -4.89 -17.47
N LYS A 57 14.94 -3.75 -17.99
CA LYS A 57 14.55 -3.57 -19.40
C LYS A 57 15.69 -2.96 -20.20
#